data_AF-A0A239P4V0-F1
#
_entry.id   AF-A0A239P4V0-F1
#
_cell.length_a   1.000
_cell.length_b   1.000
_cell.length_c   1.000
_cell.angle_alpha   90.00
_cell.angle_beta   90.00
_cell.angle_gamma   90.00
#
_symmetry.space_group_name_H-M   'P 1'
#
loop_
_entity.id
_entity.type
_entity.pdbx_description
1 polymer ?
#
loop_
_entity_poly.entity_id
_entity_poly.type
_entity_poly.pdbx_seq_one_letter_code
_entity_poly.pdbx_strand_id
1 'polypeptide(L)'
;MPLGAAAGMLYQVGYITAVPALVGKEQITQANGLLSASFAVAGITGPAIAGALFAVLDPAWVIGIDAVSFGLSAIAMSFVRLRPRESAPSRESPIRGFVTGLRFLWGHPVLRTITLLLCGVILLTYTMDDLLVYRLRADLGQGTGAVGVVFAVGAAGTVVAGTVVAVLRRRLGFGACWIGAYALTRSPWPPPEARRWCRSWPAWSR
;
A
#
# COMPACT_ATOMS: atom_id res chain seq x y z
N MET A 1 -2.78 -2.88 17.86
CA MET A 1 -2.41 -2.56 16.46
C MET A 1 -1.10 -3.19 15.95
N PRO A 2 0.01 -3.35 16.71
CA PRO A 2 1.28 -3.84 16.12
C PRO A 2 1.26 -5.31 15.68
N LEU A 3 0.54 -6.19 16.39
CA LEU A 3 0.43 -7.61 16.05
C LEU A 3 -0.31 -7.85 14.71
N GLY A 4 -1.38 -7.11 14.45
CA GLY A 4 -2.13 -7.20 13.19
C GLY A 4 -1.28 -6.76 11.99
N ALA A 5 -0.49 -5.69 12.15
CA ALA A 5 0.45 -5.24 11.13
C ALA A 5 1.55 -6.28 10.86
N ALA A 6 2.10 -6.90 11.92
CA ALA A 6 3.11 -7.95 11.78
C ALA A 6 2.56 -9.18 11.03
N ALA A 7 1.34 -9.63 11.39
CA ALA A 7 0.67 -10.72 10.69
C ALA A 7 0.39 -10.37 9.21
N GLY A 8 -0.05 -9.14 8.93
CA GLY A 8 -0.25 -8.65 7.57
C GLY A 8 1.02 -8.63 6.73
N MET A 9 2.16 -8.23 7.31
CA MET A 9 3.47 -8.28 6.63
C MET A 9 3.90 -9.71 6.32
N LEU A 10 3.75 -10.64 7.28
CA LEU A 10 4.07 -12.05 7.05
C LEU A 10 3.22 -12.64 5.92
N TYR A 11 1.92 -12.34 5.92
CA TYR A 11 1.01 -12.76 4.85
C TYR A 11 1.43 -12.17 3.49
N GLN A 12 1.73 -10.87 3.41
CA GLN A 12 2.19 -10.20 2.18
C GLN A 12 3.46 -10.85 1.60
N VAL A 13 4.45 -11.11 2.44
CA VAL A 13 5.71 -11.76 2.01
C VAL A 13 5.46 -13.20 1.57
N GLY A 14 4.69 -13.97 2.34
CA GLY A 14 4.29 -15.32 1.98
C GLY A 14 3.55 -15.37 0.65
N TYR A 15 2.62 -14.44 0.44
CA TYR A 15 1.82 -14.33 -0.76
C TYR A 15 2.67 -14.10 -2.02
N ILE A 16 3.57 -13.10 -2.00
CA ILE A 16 4.41 -12.77 -3.16
C ILE A 16 5.37 -13.92 -3.51
N THR A 17 5.85 -14.65 -2.50
CA THR A 17 6.79 -15.76 -2.69
C THR A 17 6.12 -17.10 -3.02
N ALA A 18 4.86 -17.28 -2.61
CA ALA A 18 4.08 -18.49 -2.87
C ALA A 18 3.58 -18.57 -4.31
N VAL A 19 3.21 -17.45 -4.93
CA VAL A 19 2.66 -17.45 -6.31
C VAL A 19 3.60 -18.11 -7.31
N PRO A 20 4.90 -17.75 -7.42
CA PRO A 20 5.84 -18.43 -8.31
C PRO A 20 6.16 -19.88 -7.91
N ALA A 21 5.87 -20.28 -6.67
CA ALA A 21 6.02 -21.66 -6.22
C ALA A 21 4.78 -22.51 -6.54
N LEU A 22 3.64 -21.86 -6.81
CA LEU A 22 2.38 -22.50 -7.16
C LEU A 22 2.23 -22.65 -8.68
N VAL A 23 2.55 -21.59 -9.42
CA VAL A 23 2.48 -21.55 -10.89
C VAL A 23 3.90 -21.59 -11.48
N GLY A 24 4.12 -22.39 -12.52
CA GLY A 24 5.39 -22.40 -13.26
C GLY A 24 5.77 -21.00 -13.77
N LYS A 25 7.05 -20.77 -14.08
CA LYS A 25 7.56 -19.44 -14.47
C LYS A 25 6.79 -18.82 -15.65
N GLU A 26 6.28 -19.67 -16.53
CA GLU A 26 5.55 -19.32 -17.74
C GLU A 26 4.15 -18.73 -17.44
N GLN A 27 3.58 -19.06 -16.28
CA GLN A 27 2.23 -18.66 -15.88
C GLN A 27 2.20 -17.53 -14.83
N ILE A 28 3.36 -17.03 -14.38
CA ILE A 28 3.45 -15.99 -13.34
C ILE A 28 2.67 -14.73 -13.74
N THR A 29 2.77 -14.30 -15.00
CA THR A 29 2.05 -13.11 -15.49
C THR A 29 0.54 -13.31 -15.46
N GLN A 30 0.06 -14.49 -15.87
CA GLN A 30 -1.36 -14.82 -15.86
C GLN A 30 -1.89 -14.89 -14.41
N ALA A 31 -1.16 -15.55 -13.51
CA ALA A 31 -1.52 -15.64 -12.10
C ALA A 31 -1.57 -14.26 -11.44
N ASN A 32 -0.56 -13.41 -11.67
CA ASN A 32 -0.57 -12.04 -11.18
C ASN A 32 -1.73 -11.22 -11.75
N GLY A 33 -2.08 -11.40 -13.03
CA GLY A 33 -3.24 -10.75 -13.64
C GLY A 33 -4.56 -11.12 -12.95
N LEU A 34 -4.78 -12.41 -12.71
CA LEU A 34 -5.97 -12.90 -11.99
C LEU A 34 -6.01 -12.35 -10.55
N LEU A 35 -4.87 -12.35 -9.87
CA LEU A 35 -4.74 -11.81 -8.52
C LEU A 35 -5.02 -10.32 -8.45
N SER A 36 -4.46 -9.53 -9.37
CA SER A 36 -4.75 -8.10 -9.49
C SER A 36 -6.23 -7.84 -9.76
N ALA A 37 -6.87 -8.65 -10.62
CA ALA A 37 -8.30 -8.55 -10.86
C ALA A 37 -9.11 -8.85 -9.59
N SER A 38 -8.77 -9.91 -8.85
CA SER A 38 -9.41 -10.25 -7.57
C SER A 38 -9.27 -9.13 -6.54
N PHE A 39 -8.10 -8.51 -6.42
CA PHE A 39 -7.92 -7.36 -5.53
C PHE A 39 -8.71 -6.13 -5.98
N ALA A 40 -8.79 -5.86 -7.28
CA ALA A 40 -9.59 -4.75 -7.79
C ALA A 40 -11.07 -4.96 -7.51
N VAL A 41 -11.58 -6.17 -7.73
CA VAL A 41 -12.97 -6.53 -7.40
C VAL A 41 -13.20 -6.36 -5.89
N ALA A 42 -12.34 -6.94 -5.05
CA ALA A 42 -12.46 -6.81 -3.60
C ALA A 42 -12.38 -5.36 -3.11
N GLY A 43 -11.54 -4.53 -3.74
CA GLY A 43 -11.40 -3.11 -3.41
C GLY A 43 -12.65 -2.29 -3.76
N ILE A 44 -13.43 -2.71 -4.76
CA ILE A 44 -14.68 -2.06 -5.16
C ILE A 44 -15.86 -2.61 -4.34
N THR A 45 -16.00 -3.93 -4.28
CA THR A 45 -17.16 -4.57 -3.64
C THR A 45 -17.05 -4.60 -2.13
N GLY A 46 -15.83 -4.67 -1.58
CA GLY A 46 -15.57 -4.75 -0.14
C GLY A 46 -16.18 -3.61 0.65
N PRO A 47 -15.82 -2.33 0.37
CA PRO A 47 -16.40 -1.18 1.06
C PRO A 47 -17.92 -1.07 0.90
N ALA A 48 -18.45 -1.41 -0.29
CA ALA A 48 -19.89 -1.38 -0.55
C ALA A 48 -20.66 -2.41 0.28
N ILE A 49 -20.18 -3.65 0.32
CA ILE A 49 -20.76 -4.74 1.13
C ILE A 49 -20.62 -4.42 2.63
N ALA A 50 -19.43 -3.98 3.06
CA ALA A 50 -19.20 -3.60 4.44
C ALA A 50 -20.15 -2.47 4.89
N GLY A 51 -20.28 -1.40 4.08
CA GLY A 51 -21.19 -0.30 4.37
C GLY A 51 -22.64 -0.73 4.48
N ALA A 52 -23.10 -1.62 3.58
CA ALA A 52 -24.44 -2.19 3.66
C ALA A 52 -24.64 -3.04 4.92
N LEU A 53 -23.67 -3.91 5.26
CA LEU A 53 -23.73 -4.75 6.47
C LEU A 53 -23.78 -3.90 7.75
N PHE A 54 -22.94 -2.88 7.86
CA PHE A 54 -22.95 -1.96 9.01
C PHE A 54 -24.22 -1.10 9.11
N ALA A 55 -24.98 -0.95 8.02
CA ALA A 55 -26.25 -0.22 8.05
C ALA A 55 -27.41 -1.05 8.63
N VAL A 56 -27.33 -2.38 8.57
CA VAL A 56 -28.41 -3.29 8.99
C VAL A 56 -28.06 -4.21 10.16
N LEU A 57 -26.78 -4.39 10.47
CA LEU A 57 -26.30 -5.27 11.53
C LEU A 57 -25.51 -4.49 12.59
N ASP A 58 -25.56 -4.98 13.83
CA ASP A 58 -24.67 -4.51 14.87
C ASP A 58 -23.20 -4.81 14.53
N PRO A 59 -22.26 -3.95 14.94
CA PRO A 59 -20.84 -4.12 14.67
C PRO A 59 -20.28 -5.49 15.10
N ALA A 60 -20.80 -6.07 16.18
CA ALA A 60 -20.37 -7.38 16.67
C ALA A 60 -20.64 -8.50 15.64
N TRP A 61 -21.80 -8.47 14.98
CA TRP A 61 -22.14 -9.45 13.95
C TRP A 61 -21.30 -9.27 12.69
N VAL A 62 -21.05 -8.02 12.29
CA VAL A 62 -20.19 -7.72 11.13
C VAL A 62 -18.77 -8.24 11.35
N ILE A 63 -18.22 -8.03 12.54
CA ILE A 63 -16.91 -8.58 12.94
C ILE A 63 -16.93 -10.12 12.96
N GLY A 64 -18.03 -10.73 13.41
CA GLY A 64 -18.19 -12.18 13.37
C GLY A 64 -18.16 -12.75 11.95
N ILE A 65 -18.85 -12.11 11.01
CA ILE A 65 -18.84 -12.50 9.58
C ILE A 65 -17.43 -12.38 8.98
N ASP A 66 -16.72 -11.30 9.32
CA ASP A 66 -15.32 -11.11 8.90
C ASP A 66 -14.44 -12.24 9.43
N ALA A 67 -14.55 -12.57 10.73
CA ALA A 67 -13.80 -13.65 11.36
C ALA A 67 -14.07 -15.02 10.69
N VAL A 68 -15.32 -15.34 10.36
CA VAL A 68 -15.68 -16.57 9.64
C VAL A 68 -15.06 -16.60 8.24
N SER A 69 -15.06 -15.46 7.54
CA SER A 69 -14.47 -15.34 6.20
C SER A 69 -12.96 -15.63 6.22
N PHE A 70 -12.25 -15.10 7.22
CA PHE A 70 -10.83 -15.43 7.44
C PHE A 70 -10.62 -16.91 7.83
N GLY A 71 -11.52 -17.49 8.62
CA GLY A 71 -11.49 -18.92 8.94
C GLY A 71 -11.62 -19.80 7.70
N LEU A 72 -12.57 -19.49 6.81
CA LEU A 72 -12.73 -20.17 5.53
C LEU A 72 -11.49 -20.02 4.64
N SER A 73 -10.88 -18.83 4.62
CA SER A 73 -9.63 -18.60 3.89
C SER A 73 -8.49 -19.47 4.44
N ALA A 74 -8.36 -19.59 5.76
CA ALA A 74 -7.34 -20.43 6.38
C ALA A 74 -7.53 -21.92 6.03
N ILE A 75 -8.77 -22.40 6.06
CA ILE A 75 -9.14 -23.76 5.63
C ILE A 75 -8.79 -23.97 4.15
N ALA A 76 -9.20 -23.05 3.27
CA ALA A 76 -8.88 -23.13 1.85
C ALA A 76 -7.36 -23.20 1.60
N MET A 77 -6.58 -22.39 2.34
CA MET A 77 -5.13 -22.36 2.21
C MET A 77 -4.46 -23.66 2.69
N SER A 78 -5.07 -24.39 3.63
CA SER A 78 -4.57 -25.70 4.09
C SER A 78 -4.62 -26.79 3.00
N PHE A 79 -5.46 -26.62 1.98
CA PHE A 79 -5.56 -27.53 0.84
C PHE A 79 -4.58 -27.18 -0.29
N VAL A 80 -3.92 -26.01 -0.22
CA VAL A 80 -2.99 -25.56 -1.24
C VAL A 80 -1.66 -26.30 -1.11
N ARG A 81 -1.29 -27.06 -2.15
CA ARG A 81 0.01 -27.76 -2.22
C ARG A 81 1.01 -26.92 -3.00
N LEU A 82 2.03 -26.42 -2.31
CA LEU A 82 3.18 -25.77 -2.94
C LEU A 82 4.05 -26.83 -3.62
N ARG A 83 4.60 -26.53 -4.81
CA ARG A 83 5.61 -27.41 -5.41
C ARG A 83 6.84 -27.43 -4.48
N PRO A 84 7.41 -28.62 -4.22
CA PRO A 84 8.67 -28.71 -3.48
C PRO A 84 9.71 -27.83 -4.15
N ARG A 85 10.21 -26.84 -3.40
CA ARG A 85 11.29 -25.98 -3.86
C ARG A 85 12.55 -26.84 -3.88
N GLU A 86 13.26 -26.87 -5.00
CA GLU A 86 14.52 -27.62 -5.18
C GLU A 86 15.69 -27.06 -4.35
N SER A 87 15.39 -26.13 -3.43
CA SER A 87 16.34 -25.62 -2.45
C SER A 87 16.55 -26.66 -1.36
N ALA A 88 17.81 -27.10 -1.21
CA ALA A 88 18.28 -27.88 -0.07
C ALA A 88 17.74 -27.30 1.24
N PRO A 89 17.38 -28.13 2.24
CA PRO A 89 16.87 -27.65 3.51
C PRO A 89 17.89 -26.69 4.12
N SER A 90 17.58 -25.40 4.11
CA SER A 90 18.45 -24.38 4.70
C SER A 90 18.40 -24.57 6.20
N ARG A 91 19.45 -25.16 6.78
CA ARG A 91 19.66 -25.23 8.24
C ARG A 91 19.97 -23.85 8.87
N GLU A 92 19.89 -22.77 8.10
CA GLU A 92 20.19 -21.43 8.58
C GLU A 92 19.05 -20.85 9.41
N SER A 93 19.42 -20.20 10.51
CA SER A 93 18.50 -19.40 11.32
C SER A 93 17.80 -18.34 10.46
N PRO A 94 16.48 -18.11 10.63
CA PRO A 94 15.74 -17.07 9.91
C PRO A 94 16.39 -15.68 9.99
N ILE A 95 17.03 -15.38 11.13
CA ILE A 95 17.74 -14.13 11.37
C ILE A 95 18.99 -14.03 10.49
N ARG A 96 19.75 -15.12 10.35
CA ARG A 96 20.91 -15.16 9.45
C ARG A 96 20.49 -15.02 7.99
N GLY A 97 19.41 -15.67 7.58
CA GLY A 97 18.83 -15.50 6.24
C GLY A 97 18.45 -14.04 5.96
N PHE A 98 17.78 -13.39 6.92
CA PHE A 98 17.43 -11.97 6.82
C PHE A 98 18.65 -11.07 6.70
N VAL A 99 19.66 -11.25 7.57
CA VAL A 99 20.91 -10.47 7.54
C VAL A 99 21.68 -10.68 6.24
N THR A 100 21.71 -11.90 5.70
CA THR A 100 22.33 -12.21 4.41
C THR A 100 21.62 -11.49 3.27
N GLY A 101 20.29 -11.49 3.25
CA GLY A 101 19.50 -10.72 2.28
C GLY A 101 19.72 -9.22 2.39
N LEU A 102 19.79 -8.70 3.62
CA LEU A 102 20.11 -7.30 3.91
C LEU A 102 21.50 -6.95 3.36
N ARG A 103 22.51 -7.74 3.68
CA ARG A 103 23.88 -7.52 3.23
C ARG A 103 24.01 -7.57 1.71
N PHE A 104 23.30 -8.48 1.06
CA PHE A 104 23.23 -8.58 -0.39
C PHE A 104 22.61 -7.33 -1.02
N LEU A 105 21.47 -6.87 -0.48
CA LEU A 105 20.79 -5.67 -0.93
C LEU A 105 21.68 -4.42 -0.81
N TRP A 106 22.37 -4.25 0.32
CA TRP A 106 23.27 -3.12 0.55
C TRP A 106 24.56 -3.19 -0.29
N GLY A 107 24.99 -4.39 -0.68
CA GLY A 107 26.15 -4.60 -1.55
C GLY A 107 25.92 -4.21 -3.01
N HIS A 108 24.67 -4.18 -3.48
CA HIS A 108 24.35 -3.89 -4.88
C HIS A 108 23.78 -2.46 -5.03
N PRO A 109 24.48 -1.52 -5.70
CA PRO A 109 24.11 -0.11 -5.71
C PRO A 109 22.74 0.17 -6.33
N VAL A 110 22.35 -0.58 -7.37
CA VAL A 110 21.03 -0.43 -8.02
C VAL A 110 19.89 -0.86 -7.09
N LEU A 111 20.02 -2.02 -6.44
CA LEU A 111 19.01 -2.54 -5.51
C LEU A 111 18.86 -1.63 -4.30
N ARG A 112 19.98 -1.20 -3.71
CA ARG A 112 19.98 -0.24 -2.60
C ARG A 112 19.24 1.05 -2.95
N THR A 113 19.53 1.65 -4.10
CA THR A 113 18.88 2.89 -4.53
C THR A 113 17.38 2.68 -4.77
N ILE A 114 16.98 1.59 -5.44
CA ILE A 114 15.56 1.31 -5.66
C ILE A 114 14.84 1.08 -4.33
N THR A 115 15.41 0.34 -3.38
CA THR A 115 14.78 0.09 -2.09
C THR A 115 14.64 1.37 -1.27
N LEU A 116 15.70 2.19 -1.15
CA LEU A 116 15.62 3.46 -0.42
C LEU A 116 14.58 4.39 -1.05
N LEU A 117 14.53 4.43 -2.37
CA LEU A 117 13.56 5.22 -3.13
C LEU A 117 12.13 4.75 -2.85
N LEU A 118 11.87 3.44 -2.90
CA LEU A 118 10.55 2.88 -2.63
C LEU A 118 10.13 3.11 -1.17
N CYS A 119 11.04 2.88 -0.22
CA CYS A 119 10.80 3.16 1.20
C CYS A 119 10.44 4.63 1.43
N GLY A 120 11.18 5.57 0.81
CA GLY A 120 10.89 6.99 0.90
C GLY A 120 9.51 7.34 0.33
N VAL A 121 9.19 6.86 -0.86
CA VAL A 121 7.88 7.11 -1.51
C VAL A 121 6.73 6.57 -0.65
N ILE A 122 6.84 5.33 -0.16
CA ILE A 122 5.82 4.71 0.68
C ILE A 122 5.62 5.52 1.95
N LEU A 123 6.71 5.83 2.68
CA LEU A 123 6.63 6.57 3.93
C LEU A 123 5.98 7.94 3.74
N LEU A 124 6.41 8.69 2.73
CA LEU A 124 5.83 10.01 2.44
C LEU A 124 4.35 9.93 2.08
N THR A 125 3.94 8.96 1.26
CA THR A 125 2.55 8.83 0.80
C THR A 125 1.62 8.51 1.98
N TYR A 126 1.95 7.49 2.78
CA TYR A 126 1.16 7.12 3.95
C TYR A 126 1.11 8.24 4.99
N THR A 127 2.24 8.94 5.20
CA THR A 127 2.30 10.06 6.16
C THR A 127 1.44 11.24 5.70
N MET A 128 1.42 11.54 4.40
CA MET A 128 0.58 12.59 3.82
C MET A 128 -0.90 12.26 3.96
N ASP A 129 -1.32 11.03 3.68
CA ASP A 129 -2.72 10.60 3.82
C ASP A 129 -3.19 10.70 5.28
N ASP A 130 -2.38 10.23 6.23
CA ASP A 130 -2.71 10.32 7.66
C ASP A 130 -2.80 11.78 8.15
N LEU A 131 -1.82 12.62 7.79
CA LEU A 131 -1.81 14.04 8.15
C LEU A 131 -2.99 14.79 7.52
N LEU A 132 -3.37 14.44 6.29
CA LEU A 132 -4.52 15.02 5.60
C LEU A 132 -5.81 14.67 6.33
N VAL A 133 -6.03 13.39 6.67
CA VAL A 133 -7.19 12.95 7.46
C VAL A 133 -7.23 13.66 8.82
N TYR A 134 -6.10 13.70 9.51
CA TYR A 134 -5.98 14.37 10.80
C TYR A 134 -6.35 15.85 10.69
N ARG A 135 -5.80 16.58 9.71
CA ARG A 135 -6.07 18.01 9.51
C ARG A 135 -7.52 18.30 9.11
N LEU A 136 -8.11 17.48 8.23
CA LEU A 136 -9.51 17.61 7.84
C LEU A 136 -10.46 17.43 9.02
N ARG A 137 -10.16 16.49 9.92
CA ARG A 137 -11.01 16.21 11.09
C ARG A 137 -10.73 17.11 12.30
N ALA A 138 -9.46 17.34 12.63
CA ALA A 138 -9.05 18.04 13.84
C ALA A 138 -9.02 19.57 13.68
N ASP A 139 -8.50 20.08 12.55
CA ASP A 139 -8.31 21.53 12.38
C ASP A 139 -9.50 22.19 11.67
N LEU A 140 -10.13 21.51 10.70
CA LEU A 140 -11.22 22.09 9.89
C LEU A 140 -12.63 21.63 10.34
N GLY A 141 -12.72 20.71 11.30
CA GLY A 141 -13.99 20.18 11.82
C GLY A 141 -14.90 19.55 10.76
N GLN A 142 -14.35 19.13 9.63
CA GLN A 142 -15.13 18.64 8.49
C GLN A 142 -15.63 17.22 8.74
N GLY A 143 -16.89 16.97 8.33
CA GLY A 143 -17.51 15.66 8.43
C GLY A 143 -16.84 14.60 7.54
N THR A 144 -17.15 13.33 7.82
CA THR A 144 -16.63 12.14 7.14
C THR A 144 -16.74 12.19 5.61
N GLY A 145 -17.74 12.90 5.08
CA GLY A 145 -17.98 13.04 3.64
C GLY A 145 -16.91 13.86 2.91
N ALA A 146 -16.38 14.92 3.52
CA ALA A 146 -15.34 15.75 2.91
C ALA A 146 -14.02 14.97 2.73
N VAL A 147 -13.67 14.16 3.73
CA VAL A 147 -12.55 13.23 3.64
C VAL A 147 -12.77 12.26 2.48
N GLY A 148 -13.95 11.64 2.38
CA GLY A 148 -14.28 10.72 1.29
C GLY A 148 -14.12 11.34 -0.10
N VAL A 149 -14.56 12.59 -0.30
CA VAL A 149 -14.40 13.30 -1.58
C VAL A 149 -12.93 13.55 -1.91
N VAL A 150 -12.11 13.98 -0.94
CA VAL A 150 -10.68 14.21 -1.18
C VAL A 150 -9.96 12.93 -1.58
N PHE A 151 -10.24 11.82 -0.89
CA PHE A 151 -9.69 10.51 -1.27
C PHE A 151 -10.20 10.03 -2.64
N ALA A 152 -11.46 10.30 -2.99
CA ALA A 152 -12.00 9.95 -4.31
C ALA A 152 -11.31 10.75 -5.43
N VAL A 153 -11.09 12.05 -5.23
CA VAL A 153 -10.33 12.89 -6.17
C VAL A 153 -8.87 12.42 -6.27
N GLY A 154 -8.25 12.10 -5.13
CA GLY A 154 -6.91 11.52 -5.08
C GLY A 154 -6.82 10.21 -5.88
N ALA A 155 -7.77 9.29 -5.69
CA ALA A 155 -7.84 8.03 -6.43
C ALA A 155 -8.07 8.24 -7.93
N ALA A 156 -8.92 9.18 -8.33
CA ALA A 156 -9.07 9.53 -9.75
C ALA A 156 -7.75 10.09 -10.33
N GLY A 157 -7.06 10.95 -9.56
CA GLY A 157 -5.77 11.49 -9.93
C GLY A 157 -4.69 10.43 -10.13
N THR A 158 -4.64 9.39 -9.28
CA THR A 158 -3.68 8.30 -9.42
C THR A 158 -3.95 7.44 -10.66
N VAL A 159 -5.20 7.20 -11.02
CA VAL A 159 -5.56 6.48 -12.26
C VAL A 159 -5.11 7.26 -13.50
N VAL A 160 -5.38 8.56 -13.54
CA VAL A 160 -4.97 9.44 -14.65
C VAL A 160 -3.45 9.54 -14.73
N ALA A 161 -2.78 9.77 -13.60
CA ALA A 161 -1.33 9.84 -13.55
C ALA A 161 -0.68 8.51 -13.96
N GLY A 162 -1.24 7.37 -13.56
CA GLY A 162 -0.73 6.04 -13.93
C GLY A 162 -0.77 5.78 -15.43
N THR A 163 -1.87 6.17 -16.10
CA THR A 163 -1.99 6.05 -17.56
C THR A 163 -1.04 7.00 -18.29
N VAL A 164 -0.94 8.25 -17.83
CA VAL A 164 -0.03 9.24 -18.41
C VAL A 164 1.44 8.82 -18.23
N VAL A 165 1.84 8.39 -17.03
CA VAL A 165 3.21 7.95 -16.72
C VAL A 165 3.59 6.69 -17.51
N ALA A 166 2.65 5.78 -17.78
CA ALA A 166 2.92 4.61 -18.62
C ALA A 166 3.29 4.99 -20.07
N VAL A 167 2.73 6.08 -20.59
CA VAL A 167 3.10 6.62 -21.90
C VAL A 167 4.39 7.43 -21.80
N LEU A 168 4.54 8.25 -20.77
CA LEU A 168 5.71 9.12 -20.57
C LEU A 168 7.01 8.33 -20.31
N ARG A 169 6.95 7.24 -19.54
CA ARG A 169 8.11 6.36 -19.29
C ARG A 169 8.67 5.75 -20.56
N ARG A 170 7.84 5.50 -21.57
CA ARG A 170 8.27 4.99 -22.88
C ARG A 170 9.06 6.01 -23.69
N ARG A 171 8.89 7.31 -23.43
CA ARG A 171 9.56 8.40 -24.16
C ARG A 171 10.71 9.05 -23.40
N LEU A 172 10.57 9.23 -22.08
CA LEU A 172 11.51 10.00 -21.24
C LEU A 172 12.34 9.14 -20.29
N GLY A 173 12.03 7.85 -20.18
CA GLY A 173 12.67 6.95 -19.22
C GLY A 173 12.21 7.19 -17.77
N PHE A 174 12.62 6.28 -16.87
CA PHE A 174 12.18 6.30 -15.46
C PHE A 174 12.67 7.54 -14.70
N GLY A 175 13.95 7.91 -14.86
CA GLY A 175 14.57 9.00 -14.10
C GLY A 175 13.92 10.36 -14.35
N ALA A 176 13.68 10.73 -15.61
CA ALA A 176 13.06 12.00 -15.96
C ALA A 176 11.59 12.08 -15.52
N CYS A 177 10.83 10.98 -15.64
CA CYS A 177 9.46 10.91 -15.14
C CYS A 177 9.41 11.08 -13.62
N TRP A 178 10.37 10.47 -12.91
CA TRP A 178 10.43 10.51 -11.46
C TRP A 178 10.81 11.92 -10.95
N ILE A 179 11.83 12.54 -11.54
CA ILE A 179 12.22 13.92 -11.23
C ILE A 179 11.09 14.91 -11.57
N GLY A 180 10.43 14.72 -12.72
CA GLY A 180 9.29 15.55 -13.13
C GLY A 180 8.11 15.45 -12.17
N ALA A 181 7.77 14.24 -11.70
CA ALA A 181 6.72 14.04 -10.71
C ALA A 181 7.04 14.77 -9.40
N TYR A 182 8.27 14.63 -8.88
CA TYR A 182 8.69 15.34 -7.67
C TYR A 182 8.71 16.87 -7.83
N ALA A 183 9.08 17.37 -9.00
CA ALA A 183 9.05 18.80 -9.29
C ALA A 183 7.61 19.36 -9.31
N LEU A 184 6.66 18.60 -9.85
CA LEU A 184 5.23 18.93 -9.84
C LEU A 184 4.65 18.97 -8.43
N THR A 185 5.01 18.01 -7.57
CA THR A 185 4.59 18.00 -6.15
C THR A 185 5.15 19.18 -5.37
N ARG A 186 6.29 19.75 -5.81
CA ARG A 186 6.91 20.94 -5.23
C ARG A 186 6.36 22.26 -5.79
N SER A 187 5.35 22.21 -6.66
CA SER A 187 4.55 23.41 -6.95
C SER A 187 4.06 24.00 -5.62
N PRO A 188 4.20 25.31 -5.39
CA PRO A 188 4.03 25.91 -4.07
C PRO A 188 2.56 25.93 -3.64
N TRP A 189 2.07 24.77 -3.23
CA TRP A 189 1.01 24.64 -2.25
C TRP A 189 1.67 24.91 -0.89
N PRO A 190 1.34 26.04 -0.24
CA PRO A 190 -0.05 26.29 0.10
C PRO A 190 -0.62 27.58 -0.53
N PRO A 191 -1.95 27.70 -0.64
CA PRO A 191 -2.60 28.92 -1.09
C PRO A 191 -2.13 30.12 -0.24
N PRO A 192 -2.07 31.34 -0.79
CA PRO A 192 -1.64 32.55 -0.07
C PRO A 192 -2.42 32.79 1.24
N GLU A 193 -3.58 32.18 1.39
CA GLU A 193 -4.38 32.14 2.62
C GLU A 193 -3.65 31.41 3.76
N ALA A 194 -2.99 30.27 3.51
CA ALA A 194 -2.23 29.56 4.54
C ALA A 194 -1.01 30.36 5.05
N ARG A 195 -0.44 31.23 4.22
CA ARG A 195 0.62 32.17 4.64
C ARG A 195 0.10 33.24 5.60
N ARG A 196 -1.19 33.61 5.53
CA ARG A 196 -1.83 34.48 6.52
C ARG A 196 -2.03 33.74 7.85
N TRP A 197 -2.40 32.46 7.80
CA TRP A 197 -2.56 31.62 8.99
C TRP A 197 -1.26 31.34 9.76
N CYS A 198 -0.13 31.14 9.06
CA CYS A 198 1.18 31.02 9.73
C CYS A 198 1.64 32.32 10.42
N ARG A 199 1.17 33.49 9.98
CA ARG A 199 1.48 34.77 10.63
C ARG A 199 0.59 35.08 11.82
N SER A 200 -0.59 34.46 11.91
CA SER A 200 -1.53 34.63 13.04
C SER A 200 -1.30 33.63 14.17
N TRP A 201 -0.32 32.73 14.05
CA TRP A 201 0.09 31.85 15.15
C TRP A 201 0.87 32.65 16.18
N PRO A 202 0.42 32.72 17.46
CA PRO A 202 1.22 33.31 18.51
C PRO A 202 2.47 32.46 18.65
N ALA A 203 3.63 33.09 18.52
CA ALA A 203 4.91 32.48 18.79
C ALA A 203 4.85 31.82 20.18
N TRP A 204 5.17 30.53 20.24
CA TRP A 204 5.47 29.85 21.49
C TRP A 204 6.73 30.48 22.10
N SER A 205 6.54 31.55 22.85
CA SER A 205 7.47 32.00 23.87
C SER A 205 7.01 31.45 25.21
N ARG A 206 7.39 30.21 25.50
CA ARG A 206 7.85 29.68 26.80
C ARG A 206 8.02 28.17 26.72
#